data_AF-A0A316W185-F1
#
_entry.id   AF-A0A316W185-F1
#
_cell.length_a   1.000
_cell.length_b   1.000
_cell.length_c   1.000
_cell.angle_alpha   90.00
_cell.angle_beta   90.00
_cell.angle_gamma   90.00
#
_symmetry.space_group_name_H-M   'P 1'
#
loop_
_entity.id
_entity.type
_entity.pdbx_description
1 polymer ?
#
loop_
_entity_poly.entity_id
_entity_poly.type
_entity_poly.pdbx_seq_one_letter_code
_entity_poly.pdbx_strand_id
1 'polypeptide(L)'
;IGNRLANLTMYDVRKAYGDAVNWAMNVSEIEAKVKEATSDEKWGASSTLMQEIAAATHNFADFNEIMPAIYRNFMEREAKEWRMIYKSLQLLEYIVKHGSERVVDDARSHVGTIKILRNFHYIDEQGKDQGING
;
A
#
# COMPACT_ATOMS: atom_id res chain seq x y z
N ILE A 1 5.22 26.25 -22.95
CA ILE A 1 4.51 24.95 -23.02
C ILE A 1 5.45 23.82 -23.51
N GLY A 2 6.44 24.08 -24.37
CA GLY A 2 7.35 23.05 -24.93
C GLY A 2 8.30 22.29 -23.98
N ASN A 3 8.64 22.80 -22.79
CA ASN A 3 9.59 22.11 -21.87
C ASN A 3 8.95 21.14 -20.86
N ARG A 4 7.62 21.16 -20.68
CA ARG A 4 6.93 20.29 -19.70
C ARG A 4 6.68 18.88 -20.24
N LEU A 5 6.51 18.73 -21.55
CA LEU A 5 6.29 17.43 -22.20
C LEU A 5 7.59 16.62 -22.36
N ALA A 6 8.75 17.29 -22.36
CA ALA A 6 10.05 16.66 -22.58
C ALA A 6 10.57 15.85 -21.37
N ASN A 7 10.02 16.09 -20.17
CA ASN A 7 10.42 15.44 -18.92
C ASN A 7 9.34 14.52 -18.34
N LEU A 8 8.33 14.16 -19.11
CA LEU A 8 7.32 13.19 -18.67
C LEU A 8 7.96 11.80 -18.54
N THR A 9 7.92 11.26 -17.34
CA THR A 9 8.39 9.90 -17.07
C THR A 9 7.26 8.89 -17.26
N MET A 10 7.60 7.60 -17.41
CA MET A 10 6.58 6.54 -17.41
C MET A 10 5.81 6.47 -16.08
N TYR A 11 6.41 6.92 -14.98
CA TYR A 11 5.71 7.06 -13.71
C TYR A 11 4.60 8.10 -13.81
N ASP A 12 4.88 9.28 -14.37
CA ASP A 12 3.88 10.35 -14.51
C ASP A 12 2.69 9.91 -15.37
N VAL A 13 2.97 9.17 -16.46
CA VAL A 13 1.92 8.62 -17.34
C VAL A 13 1.08 7.57 -16.61
N ARG A 14 1.71 6.65 -15.88
CA ARG A 14 1.01 5.61 -15.12
C ARG A 14 0.18 6.22 -13.98
N LYS A 15 0.72 7.23 -13.29
CA LYS A 15 0.03 7.95 -12.22
C LYS A 15 -1.20 8.66 -12.76
N ALA A 16 -1.07 9.44 -13.83
CA ALA A 16 -2.20 10.11 -14.47
C ALA A 16 -3.29 9.12 -14.94
N TYR A 17 -2.90 7.97 -15.48
CA TYR A 17 -3.85 6.91 -15.82
C TYR A 17 -4.56 6.35 -14.58
N GLY A 18 -3.82 6.07 -13.50
CA GLY A 18 -4.37 5.61 -12.23
C GLY A 18 -5.37 6.60 -11.62
N ASP A 19 -5.04 7.89 -11.64
CA ASP A 19 -5.91 8.96 -11.14
C ASP A 19 -7.22 9.02 -11.94
N ALA A 20 -7.15 8.89 -13.28
CA ALA A 20 -8.33 8.85 -14.13
C ALA A 20 -9.22 7.62 -13.86
N VAL A 21 -8.63 6.45 -13.63
CA VAL A 21 -9.36 5.23 -13.25
C VAL A 21 -10.02 5.37 -11.89
N ASN A 22 -9.28 5.90 -10.89
CA ASN A 22 -9.81 6.14 -9.55
C ASN A 22 -11.03 7.07 -9.57
N TRP A 23 -10.93 8.17 -10.33
CA TRP A 23 -12.04 9.10 -10.53
C TRP A 23 -13.25 8.42 -11.19
N ALA A 24 -13.03 7.65 -12.26
CA ALA A 24 -14.11 6.94 -12.95
C ALA A 24 -14.80 5.87 -12.06
N MET A 25 -14.07 5.30 -11.11
CA MET A 25 -14.56 4.26 -10.20
C MET A 25 -15.07 4.82 -8.85
N ASN A 26 -15.08 6.14 -8.66
CA ASN A 26 -15.42 6.79 -7.37
C ASN A 26 -14.58 6.26 -6.19
N VAL A 27 -13.30 5.99 -6.43
CA VAL A 27 -12.34 5.62 -5.37
C VAL A 27 -12.10 6.86 -4.50
N SER A 28 -12.17 6.71 -3.19
CA SER A 28 -11.89 7.81 -2.26
C SER A 28 -10.43 8.26 -2.34
N GLU A 29 -10.15 9.49 -1.95
CA GLU A 29 -8.78 10.01 -1.94
C GLU A 29 -7.87 9.15 -1.05
N ILE A 30 -8.36 8.72 0.12
CA ILE A 30 -7.57 7.93 1.04
C ILE A 30 -7.30 6.52 0.52
N GLU A 31 -8.29 5.88 -0.12
CA GLU A 31 -8.09 4.57 -0.74
C GLU A 31 -7.08 4.67 -1.90
N ALA A 32 -7.12 5.76 -2.67
CA ALA A 32 -6.14 6.03 -3.72
C ALA A 32 -4.71 6.18 -3.14
N LYS A 33 -4.55 6.89 -2.02
CA LYS A 33 -3.25 7.03 -1.33
C LYS A 33 -2.74 5.70 -0.79
N VAL A 34 -3.60 4.87 -0.20
CA VAL A 34 -3.21 3.52 0.23
C VAL A 34 -2.78 2.68 -0.96
N LYS A 35 -3.53 2.71 -2.08
CA LYS A 35 -3.16 2.01 -3.33
C LYS A 35 -1.80 2.48 -3.88
N GLU A 36 -1.53 3.78 -3.84
CA GLU A 36 -0.23 4.34 -4.26
C GLU A 36 0.90 3.84 -3.35
N ALA A 37 0.70 3.89 -2.03
CA ALA A 37 1.67 3.45 -1.03
C ALA A 37 1.97 1.95 -1.14
N THR A 38 1.00 1.13 -1.52
CA THR A 38 1.12 -0.33 -1.63
C THR A 38 1.24 -0.83 -3.06
N SER A 39 1.61 0.02 -4.02
CA SER A 39 1.75 -0.34 -5.43
C SER A 39 2.89 -1.33 -5.69
N ASP A 40 2.85 -2.08 -6.80
CA ASP A 40 3.94 -2.99 -7.24
C ASP A 40 5.18 -2.25 -7.82
N GLU A 41 5.31 -0.96 -7.53
CA GLU A 41 6.51 -0.21 -7.90
C GLU A 41 7.75 -0.73 -7.14
N LYS A 42 8.90 -0.70 -7.82
CA LYS A 42 10.16 -1.25 -7.28
C LYS A 42 10.73 -0.43 -6.12
N TRP A 43 10.25 0.78 -5.90
CA TRP A 43 10.62 1.65 -4.79
C TRP A 43 9.55 1.65 -3.71
N GLY A 44 9.97 1.93 -2.47
CA GLY A 44 9.08 2.09 -1.33
C GLY A 44 8.19 3.34 -1.45
N ALA A 45 7.12 3.38 -0.66
CA ALA A 45 6.31 4.59 -0.53
C ALA A 45 7.14 5.74 0.07
N SER A 46 6.84 6.98 -0.33
CA SER A 46 7.48 8.14 0.29
C SER A 46 7.04 8.28 1.75
N SER A 47 7.93 8.74 2.62
CA SER A 47 7.60 8.96 4.03
C SER A 47 6.50 10.01 4.19
N THR A 48 6.45 11.01 3.31
CA THR A 48 5.36 12.00 3.25
C THR A 48 4.01 11.33 3.02
N LEU A 49 3.91 10.42 2.04
CA LEU A 49 2.67 9.70 1.76
C LEU A 49 2.23 8.83 2.95
N MET A 50 3.17 8.11 3.58
CA MET A 50 2.86 7.32 4.78
C MET A 50 2.43 8.20 5.96
N GLN A 51 3.01 9.39 6.12
CA GLN A 51 2.61 10.35 7.15
C GLN A 51 1.21 10.92 6.90
N GLU A 52 0.84 11.19 5.64
CA GLU A 52 -0.51 11.60 5.29
C GLU A 52 -1.55 10.52 5.62
N ILE A 53 -1.25 9.26 5.27
CA ILE A 53 -2.12 8.13 5.61
C ILE A 53 -2.21 7.96 7.13
N ALA A 54 -1.08 8.05 7.85
CA ALA A 54 -1.05 7.98 9.31
C ALA A 54 -1.94 9.06 9.95
N ALA A 55 -1.85 10.30 9.48
CA ALA A 55 -2.73 11.39 9.96
C ALA A 55 -4.21 11.11 9.66
N ALA A 56 -4.54 10.55 8.49
CA ALA A 56 -5.89 10.21 8.11
C ALA A 56 -6.52 9.13 9.02
N THR A 57 -5.72 8.24 9.64
CA THR A 57 -6.25 7.22 10.57
C THR A 57 -6.95 7.81 11.82
N HIS A 58 -6.81 9.11 12.10
CA HIS A 58 -7.56 9.78 13.16
C HIS A 58 -9.03 10.05 12.79
N ASN A 59 -9.33 10.15 11.49
CA ASN A 59 -10.69 10.22 10.98
C ASN A 59 -11.31 8.82 10.93
N PHE A 60 -12.54 8.70 11.44
CA PHE A 60 -13.22 7.41 11.51
C PHE A 60 -13.56 6.83 10.14
N ALA A 61 -14.00 7.65 9.18
CA ALA A 61 -14.32 7.18 7.83
C ALA A 61 -13.05 6.66 7.13
N ASP A 62 -12.00 7.48 7.13
CA ASP A 62 -10.72 7.12 6.50
C ASP A 62 -10.11 5.86 7.13
N PHE A 63 -10.15 5.74 8.46
CA PHE A 63 -9.70 4.54 9.16
C PHE A 63 -10.40 3.26 8.65
N ASN A 64 -11.72 3.32 8.45
CA ASN A 64 -12.52 2.21 7.95
C ASN A 64 -12.29 1.90 6.47
N GLU A 65 -11.51 2.71 5.76
CA GLU A 65 -11.07 2.43 4.39
C GLU A 65 -9.60 1.96 4.37
N ILE A 66 -8.74 2.56 5.20
CA ILE A 66 -7.30 2.24 5.27
C ILE A 66 -7.07 0.81 5.74
N MET A 67 -7.62 0.43 6.91
CA MET A 67 -7.31 -0.87 7.52
C MET A 67 -7.78 -2.04 6.64
N PRO A 68 -9.03 -2.05 6.11
CA PRO A 68 -9.45 -3.11 5.20
C PRO A 68 -8.65 -3.17 3.91
N ALA A 69 -8.24 -2.03 3.34
CA ALA A 69 -7.41 -2.02 2.13
C ALA A 69 -6.04 -2.69 2.37
N ILE A 70 -5.44 -2.50 3.54
CA ILE A 70 -4.19 -3.16 3.95
C ILE A 70 -4.42 -4.68 4.09
N TYR A 71 -5.45 -5.11 4.82
CA TYR A 71 -5.71 -6.54 5.03
C TYR A 71 -6.10 -7.27 3.75
N ARG A 72 -6.82 -6.61 2.85
CA ARG A 72 -7.11 -7.12 1.51
C ARG A 72 -5.83 -7.50 0.78
N ASN A 73 -4.78 -6.68 0.87
CA ASN A 73 -3.50 -7.01 0.27
C ASN A 73 -2.84 -8.25 0.90
N PHE A 74 -3.08 -8.55 2.17
CA PHE A 74 -2.52 -9.76 2.80
C PHE A 74 -3.28 -11.04 2.45
N MET A 75 -4.58 -10.94 2.16
CA MET A 75 -5.45 -12.10 1.97
C MET A 75 -5.70 -12.44 0.51
N GLU A 76 -5.75 -11.44 -0.38
CA GLU A 76 -6.25 -11.61 -1.75
C GLU A 76 -5.14 -11.54 -2.81
N ARG A 77 -3.94 -11.05 -2.47
CA ARG A 77 -2.83 -10.94 -3.42
C ARG A 77 -2.24 -12.31 -3.74
N GLU A 78 -1.95 -12.51 -5.01
CA GLU A 78 -1.18 -13.68 -5.46
C GLU A 78 0.29 -13.56 -5.02
N ALA A 79 0.98 -14.69 -4.90
CA ALA A 79 2.40 -14.72 -4.53
C ALA A 79 3.29 -13.87 -5.46
N LYS A 80 2.96 -13.80 -6.75
CA LYS A 80 3.66 -12.96 -7.74
C LYS A 80 3.59 -11.45 -7.43
N GLU A 81 2.59 -11.01 -6.67
CA GLU A 81 2.36 -9.62 -6.25
C GLU A 81 3.03 -9.31 -4.89
N TRP A 82 4.09 -10.03 -4.55
CA TRP A 82 4.80 -9.95 -3.25
C TRP A 82 5.15 -8.52 -2.81
N ARG A 83 5.44 -7.59 -3.72
CA ARG A 83 5.75 -6.19 -3.36
C ARG A 83 4.56 -5.49 -2.73
N MET A 84 3.35 -5.76 -3.20
CA MET A 84 2.14 -5.16 -2.64
C MET A 84 1.90 -5.66 -1.21
N ILE A 85 2.14 -6.95 -0.97
CA ILE A 85 2.08 -7.55 0.37
C ILE A 85 3.13 -6.90 1.28
N TYR A 86 4.38 -6.85 0.84
CA TYR A 86 5.48 -6.26 1.60
C TYR A 86 5.26 -4.77 1.91
N LYS A 87 4.92 -3.96 0.91
CA LYS A 87 4.67 -2.52 1.11
C LYS A 87 3.43 -2.26 1.97
N SER A 88 2.45 -3.17 1.99
CA SER A 88 1.33 -3.12 2.93
C SER A 88 1.76 -3.41 4.37
N LEU A 89 2.71 -4.33 4.58
CA LEU A 89 3.31 -4.56 5.90
C LEU A 89 4.10 -3.33 6.37
N GLN A 90 4.89 -2.72 5.49
CA GLN A 90 5.64 -1.50 5.80
C GLN A 90 4.69 -0.34 6.15
N LEU A 91 3.60 -0.17 5.38
CA LEU A 91 2.59 0.84 5.67
C LEU A 91 1.95 0.57 7.03
N LEU A 92 1.53 -0.67 7.30
CA LEU A 92 0.93 -1.06 8.59
C LEU A 92 1.88 -0.78 9.76
N GLU A 93 3.16 -1.15 9.65
CA GLU A 93 4.17 -0.85 10.65
C GLU A 93 4.28 0.65 10.92
N TYR A 94 4.30 1.45 9.85
CA TYR A 94 4.38 2.90 9.96
C TYR A 94 3.16 3.47 10.69
N ILE A 95 1.95 3.13 10.26
CA ILE A 95 0.73 3.69 10.85
C ILE A 95 0.46 3.16 12.28
N VAL A 96 0.97 1.98 12.65
CA VAL A 96 0.97 1.52 14.04
C VAL A 96 1.83 2.42 14.94
N LYS A 97 2.93 2.98 14.41
CA LYS A 97 3.84 3.86 15.17
C LYS A 97 3.43 5.33 15.16
N HIS A 98 2.77 5.78 14.09
CA HIS A 98 2.55 7.20 13.82
C HIS A 98 1.08 7.60 13.67
N GLY A 99 0.16 6.64 13.58
CA GLY A 99 -1.28 6.88 13.41
C GLY A 99 -2.05 6.88 14.74
N SER A 100 -3.37 6.71 14.64
CA SER A 100 -4.27 6.67 15.78
C SER A 100 -4.16 5.36 16.57
N GLU A 101 -4.46 5.40 17.87
CA GLU A 101 -4.41 4.20 18.74
C GLU A 101 -5.31 3.06 18.25
N ARG A 102 -6.39 3.39 17.52
CA ARG A 102 -7.30 2.41 16.90
C ARG A 102 -6.57 1.47 15.94
N VAL A 103 -5.53 1.95 15.27
CA VAL A 103 -4.69 1.13 14.38
C VAL A 103 -4.00 0.01 15.18
N VAL A 104 -3.55 0.31 16.39
CA VAL A 104 -2.89 -0.68 17.27
C VAL A 104 -3.87 -1.76 17.70
N ASP A 105 -5.07 -1.36 18.13
CA ASP A 105 -6.10 -2.31 18.58
C ASP A 105 -6.60 -3.18 17.43
N ASP A 106 -6.78 -2.59 16.24
CA ASP A 106 -7.22 -3.31 15.05
C ASP A 106 -6.12 -4.25 14.51
N ALA A 107 -4.85 -3.85 14.52
CA ALA A 107 -3.74 -4.73 14.17
C ALA A 107 -3.60 -5.91 15.15
N ARG A 108 -3.90 -5.69 16.45
CA ARG A 108 -3.93 -6.76 17.45
C ARG A 108 -5.07 -7.74 17.21
N SER A 109 -6.27 -7.25 16.89
CA SER A 109 -7.42 -8.12 16.60
C SER A 109 -7.21 -8.95 15.33
N HIS A 110 -6.45 -8.44 14.34
CA HIS A 110 -6.10 -9.12 13.10
C HIS A 110 -4.71 -9.77 13.09
N VAL A 111 -4.09 -9.98 14.26
CA VAL A 111 -2.73 -10.55 14.35
C VAL A 111 -2.61 -11.93 13.69
N GLY A 112 -3.72 -12.69 13.63
CA GLY A 112 -3.79 -13.97 12.91
C GLY A 112 -3.50 -13.80 11.43
N THR A 113 -4.17 -12.85 10.77
CA THR A 113 -3.98 -12.52 9.35
C THR A 113 -2.53 -12.13 9.07
N ILE A 114 -1.95 -11.28 9.92
CA ILE A 114 -0.55 -10.83 9.77
C ILE A 114 0.42 -12.01 9.94
N LYS A 115 0.15 -12.92 10.90
CA LYS A 115 1.01 -14.08 11.17
C LYS A 115 1.05 -15.09 10.02
N ILE A 116 0.03 -15.17 9.17
CA ILE A 116 0.03 -16.04 7.99
C ILE A 116 1.21 -15.70 7.07
N LEU A 117 1.58 -14.42 6.97
CA LEU A 117 2.67 -13.94 6.12
C LEU A 117 4.06 -14.41 6.57
N ARG A 118 4.21 -14.94 7.79
CA ARG A 118 5.48 -15.56 8.25
C ARG A 118 5.88 -16.78 7.43
N ASN A 119 4.90 -17.45 6.83
CA ASN A 119 5.10 -18.60 5.96
C ASN A 119 4.96 -18.23 4.48
N PHE A 120 4.91 -16.94 4.15
CA PHE A 120 4.85 -16.49 2.78
C PHE A 120 6.15 -16.88 2.05
N HIS A 121 6.01 -17.48 0.89
CA HIS A 121 7.14 -17.93 0.08
C HIS A 121 6.82 -17.69 -1.40
N TYR A 122 7.78 -17.11 -2.12
CA TYR A 122 7.65 -16.88 -3.54
C TYR A 122 9.04 -16.87 -4.18
N ILE A 123 9.28 -17.77 -5.13
CA ILE A 123 10.48 -17.77 -5.96
C ILE A 123 10.09 -17.22 -7.33
N ASP A 124 10.78 -16.18 -7.79
CA ASP A 124 10.51 -15.59 -9.09
C ASP A 124 11.11 -16.40 -10.26
N GLU A 125 10.80 -15.98 -11.49
CA GLU A 125 11.27 -16.62 -12.72
C GLU A 125 12.80 -16.64 -12.87
N GLN A 126 13.51 -15.79 -12.11
CA GLN A 126 14.98 -15.71 -12.11
C GLN A 126 15.58 -16.60 -11.01
N GLY A 127 14.75 -17.37 -10.30
CA GLY A 127 15.16 -18.25 -9.20
C GLY A 127 15.44 -17.51 -7.89
N LYS A 128 15.06 -16.23 -7.77
CA LYS A 128 15.25 -15.46 -6.54
C LYS A 128 14.06 -15.65 -5.61
N ASP A 129 14.33 -16.02 -4.36
CA ASP A 129 13.32 -16.00 -3.29
C ASP A 129 12.98 -14.54 -2.93
N GLN A 130 11.76 -14.13 -3.28
CA GLN A 130 11.18 -12.84 -2.95
C GLN A 130 10.26 -12.91 -1.72
N GLY A 131 9.97 -14.11 -1.21
CA GLY A 131 9.19 -14.31 0.01
C GLY A 131 9.98 -13.99 1.28
N ILE A 132 11.32 -13.99 1.21
CA ILE A 132 12.20 -13.62 2.32
C ILE A 132 12.26 -12.10 2.59
N ASN A 133 11.70 -11.27 1.71
CA ASN A 133 11.74 -9.81 1.89
C ASN A 133 10.86 -9.40 3.07
N GLY A 134 11.49 -8.96 4.16
CA GLY A 134 10.90 -8.59 5.44
C GLY A 134 11.76 -7.56 6.16
#